data_AF-A0A953RCT6-F1
#
_entry.id   AF-A0A953RCT6-F1
#
_cell.length_a   1.000
_cell.length_b   1.000
_cell.length_c   1.000
_cell.angle_alpha   90.00
_cell.angle_beta   90.00
_cell.angle_gamma   90.00
#
_symmetry.space_group_name_H-M   'P 1'
#
loop_
_entity.id
_entity.type
_entity.pdbx_description
1 polymer ?
#
loop_
_entity_poly.entity_id
_entity_poly.type
_entity_poly.pdbx_seq_one_letter_code
_entity_poly.pdbx_strand_id
1 'polypeptide(L)'
;MTVVKSCLSILVALGLIPGAVAQLTSFEAVDYPGSNNTVAFGINDAGDVVGYYKDAAQLAHGFLRRGSQFTTVDFPGARQTNIFSINARGDIGGVYYDNSAKQHGFVLSGSKFQTIDFPGAEQTMVYAMNGKGDLTGMYFAAGNPKHFGWALVGGTFSTIDHPLPNDMSCGSWISDGGEIAGHVQEKTGAYHGYFWRDGKFTSLIDFQGGKAWQFWDSIYGINDAGDMLGTYSDGRGKQRAFLRGKSGVTTFDVPGSQRTRATGMNRSGQIVGMFADGGGAQHGFLTKVAGTQQNRVLVVDDDGVDCPGGVRTIQEAVAAAPAGAVILVCPGIYQKTVSITGPDKNGLKLIATGAEGSVVLQGDYTERDGFHLENVSSVLVRGFTVRDFGTKPTTDTDWGAGNQIYLQDAHYNTIEQNTLINGDMMGIMLTDSGNNMLQRNVALVDNASLANCGIHMQGAKSANNVVRQNKIFGNKFAGIMIRGAGPGNLVADNTVVNNGRFGIDVEGTNEIWLEGNRVSYSQGFWGTATPGGKQPGLGINLVSVNKATVFDNRMRANSGTDLNWDGKGDNRIETNACDTAIPADGCKR
;
A
#
# COMPACT_ATOMS: atom_id res chain seq x y z
N MET A 1 79.60 -4.08 4.02
CA MET A 1 79.08 -3.82 5.39
C MET A 1 78.25 -2.55 5.26
N THR A 2 76.98 -2.50 5.67
CA THR A 2 76.52 -2.37 7.06
C THR A 2 75.02 -2.74 7.13
N VAL A 3 74.60 -3.38 8.23
CA VAL A 3 73.18 -3.62 8.57
C VAL A 3 72.65 -2.44 9.38
N VAL A 4 71.33 -2.12 9.34
CA VAL A 4 70.46 -1.82 10.51
C VAL A 4 69.21 -1.00 10.13
N LYS A 5 68.02 -1.65 10.28
CA LYS A 5 66.66 -1.13 10.65
C LYS A 5 66.06 0.02 9.80
N SER A 6 64.74 0.16 9.62
CA SER A 6 63.54 -0.55 10.11
C SER A 6 62.42 -0.42 9.05
N CYS A 7 61.21 -0.98 9.16
CA CYS A 7 60.54 -1.65 10.27
C CYS A 7 59.64 -2.82 9.77
N LEU A 8 58.72 -3.29 10.62
CA LEU A 8 57.75 -4.36 10.33
C LEU A 8 56.35 -3.78 10.06
N SER A 9 55.75 -4.11 8.92
CA SER A 9 54.31 -3.92 8.65
C SER A 9 53.73 -5.22 8.14
N ILE A 10 52.81 -5.81 8.91
CA ILE A 10 52.09 -7.02 8.52
C ILE A 10 51.11 -6.67 7.40
N LEU A 11 51.39 -7.12 6.18
CA LEU A 11 50.38 -7.08 5.12
C LEU A 11 49.40 -8.23 5.38
N VAL A 12 48.36 -7.96 6.18
CA VAL A 12 47.19 -8.82 6.20
C VAL A 12 46.66 -8.85 4.77
N ALA A 13 46.65 -10.04 4.17
CA ALA A 13 45.93 -10.23 2.93
C ALA A 13 44.44 -10.02 3.21
N LEU A 14 43.97 -8.80 2.98
CA LEU A 14 42.56 -8.49 2.82
C LEU A 14 42.08 -9.27 1.59
N GLY A 15 41.72 -10.53 1.82
CA GLY A 15 40.91 -11.27 0.89
C GLY A 15 39.68 -10.43 0.60
N LEU A 16 39.55 -9.98 -0.65
CA LEU A 16 38.34 -9.34 -1.14
C LEU A 16 37.21 -10.35 -0.95
N ILE A 17 36.46 -10.18 0.14
CA ILE A 17 35.16 -10.80 0.29
C ILE A 17 34.38 -10.34 -0.94
N PRO A 18 33.89 -11.26 -1.80
CA PRO A 18 33.03 -10.85 -2.91
C PRO A 18 31.85 -10.11 -2.30
N GLY A 19 31.73 -8.81 -2.61
CA GLY A 19 30.62 -7.99 -2.12
C GLY A 19 29.33 -8.71 -2.48
N ALA A 20 28.43 -8.87 -1.50
CA ALA A 20 27.29 -9.78 -1.61
C ALA A 20 26.51 -9.54 -2.91
N VAL A 21 26.71 -10.44 -3.87
CA VAL A 21 25.95 -10.45 -5.12
C VAL A 21 24.51 -10.72 -4.73
N ALA A 22 23.59 -9.97 -5.33
CA ALA A 22 22.16 -10.20 -5.19
C ALA A 22 21.82 -11.58 -5.78
N GLN A 23 21.90 -12.64 -4.97
CA GLN A 23 21.50 -13.98 -5.38
C GLN A 23 20.00 -13.92 -5.70
N LEU A 24 19.53 -14.64 -6.72
CA LEU A 24 18.10 -14.87 -6.87
C LEU A 24 17.72 -16.14 -6.13
N THR A 25 16.54 -16.13 -5.51
CA THR A 25 15.90 -17.34 -5.00
C THR A 25 15.28 -18.15 -6.15
N SER A 26 14.76 -19.33 -5.82
CA SER A 26 14.12 -20.26 -6.77
C SER A 26 13.20 -19.58 -7.78
N PHE A 27 13.29 -20.01 -9.04
CA PHE A 27 12.33 -19.65 -10.08
C PHE A 27 11.08 -20.54 -9.98
N GLU A 28 9.92 -19.90 -10.03
CA GLU A 28 8.61 -20.53 -10.15
C GLU A 28 8.07 -20.28 -11.57
N ALA A 29 7.53 -21.31 -12.23
CA ALA A 29 6.87 -21.14 -13.53
C ALA A 29 5.48 -20.52 -13.34
N VAL A 30 5.18 -19.50 -14.13
CA VAL A 30 3.88 -18.80 -14.17
C VAL A 30 3.22 -19.14 -15.51
N ASP A 31 2.76 -20.39 -15.61
CA ASP A 31 2.13 -20.92 -16.82
C ASP A 31 0.62 -21.02 -16.65
N TYR A 32 -0.12 -20.49 -17.63
CA TYR A 32 -1.57 -20.54 -17.64
C TYR A 32 -2.01 -21.98 -17.97
N PRO A 33 -2.94 -22.60 -17.21
CA PRO A 33 -3.34 -23.98 -17.43
C PRO A 33 -3.80 -24.28 -18.87
N GLY A 34 -3.13 -25.22 -19.53
CA GLY A 34 -3.42 -25.61 -20.92
C GLY A 34 -2.83 -24.71 -22.01
N SER A 35 -2.07 -23.68 -21.65
CA SER A 35 -1.32 -22.85 -22.60
C SER A 35 0.08 -23.42 -22.87
N ASN A 36 0.53 -23.33 -24.12
CA ASN A 36 1.93 -23.59 -24.52
C ASN A 36 2.76 -22.28 -24.65
N ASN A 37 2.14 -21.11 -24.43
CA ASN A 37 2.84 -19.82 -24.39
C ASN A 37 2.20 -18.93 -23.32
N THR A 38 2.88 -18.70 -22.21
CA THR A 38 2.49 -17.72 -21.19
C THR A 38 3.59 -16.70 -21.01
N VAL A 39 3.21 -15.43 -20.86
CA VAL A 39 4.14 -14.31 -20.69
C VAL A 39 3.61 -13.45 -19.55
N ALA A 40 4.30 -13.48 -18.41
CA ALA A 40 4.04 -12.54 -17.32
C ALA A 40 4.73 -11.19 -17.62
N PHE A 41 4.02 -10.10 -17.36
CA PHE A 41 4.49 -8.72 -17.60
C PHE A 41 4.49 -7.88 -16.33
N GLY A 42 3.35 -7.74 -15.67
CA GLY A 42 3.19 -6.88 -14.50
C GLY A 42 3.05 -7.66 -13.20
N ILE A 43 3.47 -7.05 -12.09
CA ILE A 43 3.23 -7.54 -10.73
C ILE A 43 3.01 -6.35 -9.79
N ASN A 44 2.01 -6.43 -8.89
CA ASN A 44 1.79 -5.42 -7.86
C ASN A 44 2.36 -5.84 -6.49
N ASP A 45 2.29 -4.93 -5.51
CA ASP A 45 2.80 -5.16 -4.16
C ASP A 45 2.04 -6.24 -3.36
N ALA A 46 0.82 -6.62 -3.78
CA ALA A 46 0.09 -7.75 -3.22
C ALA A 46 0.57 -9.12 -3.77
N GLY A 47 1.42 -9.11 -4.81
CA GLY A 47 1.87 -10.30 -5.51
C GLY A 47 0.92 -10.79 -6.61
N ASP A 48 -0.10 -10.00 -6.97
CA ASP A 48 -0.94 -10.28 -8.14
C ASP A 48 -0.09 -10.10 -9.40
N VAL A 49 -0.08 -11.11 -10.28
CA VAL A 49 0.70 -11.12 -11.53
C VAL A 49 -0.24 -11.00 -12.72
N VAL A 50 0.11 -10.17 -13.70
CA VAL A 50 -0.64 -10.02 -14.95
C VAL A 50 0.22 -10.25 -16.18
N GLY A 51 -0.43 -10.61 -17.28
CA GLY A 51 0.25 -10.84 -18.55
C GLY A 51 -0.73 -11.35 -19.60
N TYR A 52 -0.23 -12.15 -20.54
CA TYR A 52 -1.09 -12.86 -21.49
C TYR A 52 -0.66 -14.32 -21.68
N TYR A 53 -1.60 -15.13 -22.17
CA TYR A 53 -1.35 -16.48 -22.66
C TYR A 53 -1.90 -16.63 -24.08
N LYS A 54 -1.46 -17.67 -24.79
CA LYS A 54 -2.04 -18.04 -26.08
C LYS A 54 -2.92 -19.28 -25.99
N ASP A 55 -4.05 -19.22 -26.67
CA ASP A 55 -4.93 -20.38 -26.85
C ASP A 55 -4.40 -21.34 -27.95
N ALA A 56 -5.18 -22.38 -28.23
CA ALA A 56 -4.88 -23.34 -29.30
C ALA A 56 -4.87 -22.70 -30.71
N ALA A 57 -5.60 -21.59 -30.92
CA ALA A 57 -5.62 -20.83 -32.17
C ALA A 57 -4.50 -19.77 -32.26
N GLN A 58 -3.62 -19.69 -31.27
CA GLN A 58 -2.56 -18.67 -31.13
C GLN A 58 -3.06 -17.23 -30.93
N LEU A 59 -4.34 -17.06 -30.59
CA LEU A 59 -4.90 -15.79 -30.12
C LEU A 59 -4.42 -15.52 -28.69
N ALA A 60 -4.25 -14.23 -28.38
CA ALA A 60 -3.69 -13.80 -27.10
C ALA A 60 -4.80 -13.30 -26.18
N HIS A 61 -4.81 -13.83 -24.97
CA HIS A 61 -5.79 -13.54 -23.93
C HIS A 61 -5.08 -12.95 -22.71
N GLY A 62 -5.66 -11.92 -22.11
CA GLY A 62 -5.11 -11.35 -20.89
C GLY A 62 -5.32 -12.30 -19.71
N PHE A 63 -4.41 -12.30 -18.74
CA PHE A 63 -4.65 -12.97 -17.45
C PHE A 63 -4.31 -12.08 -16.26
N LEU A 64 -5.02 -12.36 -15.17
CA LEU A 64 -4.70 -11.98 -13.80
C LEU A 64 -4.50 -13.25 -12.98
N ARG A 65 -3.40 -13.33 -12.24
CA ARG A 65 -3.06 -14.43 -11.33
C ARG A 65 -3.03 -13.91 -9.89
N ARG A 66 -3.81 -14.53 -9.01
CA ARG A 66 -3.81 -14.29 -7.57
C ARG A 66 -3.45 -15.57 -6.83
N GLY A 67 -2.32 -15.59 -6.14
CA GLY A 67 -1.74 -16.83 -5.61
C GLY A 67 -1.53 -17.84 -6.75
N SER A 68 -2.13 -19.03 -6.67
CA SER A 68 -2.09 -20.05 -7.73
C SER A 68 -3.24 -19.96 -8.74
N GLN A 69 -4.26 -19.11 -8.51
CA GLN A 69 -5.45 -19.04 -9.36
C GLN A 69 -5.25 -18.06 -10.51
N PHE A 70 -5.64 -18.46 -11.73
CA PHE A 70 -5.67 -17.61 -12.91
C PHE A 70 -7.12 -17.24 -13.28
N THR A 71 -7.30 -16.01 -13.75
CA THR A 71 -8.54 -15.48 -14.32
C THR A 71 -8.23 -14.84 -15.66
N THR A 72 -8.95 -15.23 -16.72
CA THR A 72 -8.86 -14.56 -18.02
C THR A 72 -9.46 -13.15 -17.94
N VAL A 73 -8.77 -12.18 -18.53
CA VAL A 73 -9.17 -10.76 -18.55
C VAL A 73 -9.04 -10.26 -19.98
N ASP A 74 -10.14 -10.35 -20.73
CA ASP A 74 -10.22 -9.90 -22.12
C ASP A 74 -11.06 -8.64 -22.27
N PHE A 75 -10.62 -7.74 -23.15
CA PHE A 75 -11.38 -6.54 -23.49
C PHE A 75 -12.64 -6.94 -24.29
N PRO A 76 -13.85 -6.48 -23.91
CA PRO A 76 -15.10 -6.90 -24.56
C PRO A 76 -15.12 -6.61 -26.07
N GLY A 77 -15.32 -7.66 -26.87
CA GLY A 77 -15.39 -7.56 -28.33
C GLY A 77 -14.05 -7.37 -29.05
N ALA A 78 -12.92 -7.42 -28.33
CA ALA A 78 -11.60 -7.43 -28.94
C ALA A 78 -11.26 -8.79 -29.57
N ARG A 79 -10.38 -8.77 -30.57
CA ARG A 79 -9.82 -9.97 -31.21
C ARG A 79 -8.75 -10.64 -30.35
N GLN A 80 -7.95 -9.83 -29.63
CA GLN A 80 -6.88 -10.25 -28.74
C GLN A 80 -6.70 -9.20 -27.63
N THR A 81 -6.29 -9.64 -26.44
CA THR A 81 -5.98 -8.76 -25.30
C THR A 81 -4.60 -9.11 -24.74
N ASN A 82 -3.74 -8.11 -24.60
CA ASN A 82 -2.45 -8.24 -23.93
C ASN A 82 -2.42 -7.31 -22.72
N ILE A 83 -2.09 -7.84 -21.54
CA ILE A 83 -1.93 -7.01 -20.33
C ILE A 83 -0.44 -6.80 -20.05
N PHE A 84 -0.08 -5.57 -19.69
CA PHE A 84 1.30 -5.17 -19.44
C PHE A 84 1.55 -4.64 -18.01
N SER A 85 0.55 -4.04 -17.36
CA SER A 85 0.70 -3.45 -16.02
C SER A 85 -0.47 -3.72 -15.09
N ILE A 86 -0.18 -3.69 -13.79
CA ILE A 86 -1.14 -3.71 -12.70
C ILE A 86 -0.62 -2.82 -11.57
N ASN A 87 -1.46 -1.94 -11.01
CA ASN A 87 -1.07 -1.06 -9.92
C ASN A 87 -1.46 -1.62 -8.53
N ALA A 88 -1.12 -0.89 -7.47
CA ALA A 88 -1.42 -1.27 -6.08
C ALA A 88 -2.92 -1.32 -5.73
N ARG A 89 -3.80 -0.66 -6.50
CA ARG A 89 -5.27 -0.77 -6.35
C ARG A 89 -5.85 -1.98 -7.09
N GLY A 90 -5.04 -2.65 -7.92
CA GLY A 90 -5.50 -3.69 -8.83
C GLY A 90 -6.12 -3.17 -10.12
N ASP A 91 -5.92 -1.89 -10.47
CA ASP A 91 -6.20 -1.40 -11.81
C ASP A 91 -5.22 -2.04 -12.80
N ILE A 92 -5.69 -2.43 -13.97
CA ILE A 92 -4.92 -3.18 -14.98
C ILE A 92 -4.77 -2.34 -16.24
N GLY A 93 -3.55 -2.24 -16.78
CA GLY A 93 -3.22 -1.54 -18.02
C GLY A 93 -2.70 -2.46 -19.12
N GLY A 94 -3.12 -2.24 -20.37
CA GLY A 94 -2.70 -3.08 -21.49
C GLY A 94 -3.14 -2.57 -22.85
N VAL A 95 -3.18 -3.48 -23.82
CA VAL A 95 -3.68 -3.22 -25.18
C VAL A 95 -4.68 -4.27 -25.64
N TYR A 96 -5.60 -3.84 -26.49
CA TYR A 96 -6.49 -4.75 -27.22
C TYR A 96 -6.41 -4.49 -28.72
N TYR A 97 -6.73 -5.52 -29.49
CA TYR A 97 -6.83 -5.47 -30.95
C TYR A 97 -8.29 -5.43 -31.35
N ASP A 98 -8.68 -4.46 -32.18
CA ASP A 98 -10.01 -4.44 -32.79
C ASP A 98 -10.13 -5.50 -33.91
N ASN A 99 -11.30 -5.59 -34.54
CA ASN A 99 -11.53 -6.50 -35.66
C ASN A 99 -10.73 -6.14 -36.94
N SER A 100 -10.22 -4.90 -37.03
CA SER A 100 -9.31 -4.41 -38.07
C SER A 100 -7.84 -4.72 -37.77
N ALA A 101 -7.54 -5.38 -36.64
CA ALA A 101 -6.20 -5.58 -36.06
C ALA A 101 -5.47 -4.28 -35.66
N LYS A 102 -6.20 -3.18 -35.48
CA LYS A 102 -5.71 -1.91 -34.92
C LYS A 102 -5.51 -2.04 -33.41
N GLN A 103 -4.41 -1.52 -32.90
CA GLN A 103 -4.08 -1.54 -31.47
C GLN A 103 -4.56 -0.30 -30.74
N HIS A 104 -5.22 -0.54 -29.62
CA HIS A 104 -5.73 0.47 -28.71
C HIS A 104 -5.23 0.21 -27.29
N GLY A 105 -4.94 1.28 -26.54
CA GLY A 105 -4.63 1.18 -25.12
C GLY A 105 -5.91 0.95 -24.31
N PHE A 106 -5.79 0.33 -23.14
CA PHE A 106 -6.88 0.30 -22.17
C PHE A 106 -6.42 0.37 -20.72
N VAL A 107 -7.34 0.79 -19.86
CA VAL A 107 -7.31 0.60 -18.41
C VAL A 107 -8.59 -0.14 -17.98
N LEU A 108 -8.44 -1.12 -17.10
CA LEU A 108 -9.52 -1.79 -16.40
C LEU A 108 -9.47 -1.38 -14.92
N SER A 109 -10.49 -0.68 -14.45
CA SER A 109 -10.68 -0.32 -13.04
C SER A 109 -11.93 -1.00 -12.49
N GLY A 110 -11.75 -1.87 -11.50
CA GLY A 110 -12.81 -2.77 -11.03
C GLY A 110 -13.31 -3.67 -12.15
N SER A 111 -14.53 -3.44 -12.63
CA SER A 111 -15.16 -4.15 -13.75
C SER A 111 -15.34 -3.31 -15.01
N LYS A 112 -14.76 -2.10 -15.07
CA LYS A 112 -14.96 -1.14 -16.17
C LYS A 112 -13.70 -1.00 -17.00
N PHE A 113 -13.79 -1.40 -18.27
CA PHE A 113 -12.78 -1.09 -19.27
C PHE A 113 -12.97 0.33 -19.81
N GLN A 114 -11.85 1.04 -19.99
CA GLN A 114 -11.75 2.34 -20.64
C GLN A 114 -10.67 2.27 -21.72
N THR A 115 -11.02 2.61 -22.97
CA THR A 115 -10.03 2.79 -24.05
C THR A 115 -9.20 4.04 -23.80
N ILE A 116 -7.89 3.92 -23.99
CA ILE A 116 -6.90 5.01 -23.88
C ILE A 116 -6.20 5.12 -25.24
N ASP A 117 -6.59 6.14 -26.02
CA ASP A 117 -5.95 6.49 -27.27
C ASP A 117 -5.26 7.85 -27.16
N PHE A 118 -4.01 7.92 -27.61
CA PHE A 118 -3.27 9.18 -27.69
C PHE A 118 -3.89 10.06 -28.80
N PRO A 119 -4.15 11.36 -28.58
CA PRO A 119 -4.81 12.23 -29.56
C PRO A 119 -4.09 12.27 -30.92
N GLY A 120 -4.79 11.86 -31.98
CA GLY A 120 -4.25 11.81 -33.35
C GLY A 120 -3.34 10.62 -33.66
N ALA A 121 -3.20 9.66 -32.74
CA ALA A 121 -2.46 8.43 -33.00
C ALA A 121 -3.24 7.43 -33.87
N GLU A 122 -2.51 6.70 -34.71
CA GLU A 122 -3.02 5.54 -35.43
C GLU A 122 -3.07 4.30 -34.55
N GLN A 123 -2.14 4.17 -33.59
CA GLN A 123 -2.14 3.09 -32.59
C GLN A 123 -1.61 3.61 -31.26
N THR A 124 -2.19 3.13 -30.16
CA THR A 124 -1.77 3.49 -28.79
C THR A 124 -1.52 2.23 -27.98
N MET A 125 -0.44 2.23 -27.20
CA MET A 125 -0.07 1.14 -26.29
C MET A 125 0.15 1.68 -24.88
N VAL A 126 -0.54 1.11 -23.88
CA VAL A 126 -0.33 1.39 -22.46
C VAL A 126 0.61 0.33 -21.90
N TYR A 127 1.80 0.70 -21.45
CA TYR A 127 2.79 -0.25 -20.90
C TYR A 127 2.87 -0.20 -19.37
N ALA A 128 2.78 0.99 -18.77
CA ALA A 128 2.89 1.15 -17.32
C ALA A 128 1.90 2.16 -16.75
N MET A 129 1.61 2.00 -15.45
CA MET A 129 0.65 2.77 -14.67
C MET A 129 1.18 2.91 -13.23
N ASN A 130 1.00 4.08 -12.62
CA ASN A 130 1.35 4.31 -11.21
C ASN A 130 0.15 4.15 -10.25
N GLY A 131 0.37 4.33 -8.95
CA GLY A 131 -0.64 4.29 -7.90
C GLY A 131 -1.61 5.49 -7.89
N LYS A 132 -1.39 6.51 -8.72
CA LYS A 132 -2.35 7.59 -8.97
C LYS A 132 -3.28 7.28 -10.15
N GLY A 133 -2.83 6.49 -11.12
CA GLY A 133 -3.50 6.25 -12.39
C GLY A 133 -2.92 7.05 -13.56
N ASP A 134 -1.77 7.70 -13.37
CA ASP A 134 -0.99 8.24 -14.48
C ASP A 134 -0.42 7.07 -15.30
N LEU A 135 -0.33 7.25 -16.63
CA LEU A 135 0.01 6.20 -17.58
C LEU A 135 1.21 6.58 -18.44
N THR A 136 1.91 5.57 -18.95
CA THR A 136 2.91 5.75 -20.00
C THR A 136 2.98 4.54 -20.94
N GLY A 137 3.52 4.76 -22.14
CA GLY A 137 3.69 3.72 -23.14
C GLY A 137 4.28 4.23 -24.45
N MET A 138 3.74 3.73 -25.56
CA MET A 138 4.15 4.06 -26.93
C MET A 138 2.93 4.35 -27.83
N TYR A 139 3.09 5.19 -28.84
CA TYR A 139 2.08 5.46 -29.87
C TYR A 139 2.70 5.64 -31.26
N PHE A 140 1.85 5.52 -32.28
CA PHE A 140 2.19 5.66 -33.69
C PHE A 140 1.42 6.86 -34.26
N ALA A 141 2.11 7.79 -34.90
CA ALA A 141 1.46 8.90 -35.60
C ALA A 141 1.14 8.48 -37.04
N ALA A 142 -0.06 8.82 -37.53
CA ALA A 142 -0.50 8.43 -38.87
C ALA A 142 0.49 8.90 -39.96
N GLY A 143 0.92 7.97 -40.82
CA GLY A 143 1.89 8.24 -41.89
C GLY A 143 3.33 8.48 -41.43
N ASN A 144 3.66 8.29 -40.15
CA ASN A 144 5.02 8.42 -39.62
C ASN A 144 5.55 7.03 -39.22
N PRO A 145 6.68 6.56 -39.80
CA PRO A 145 7.28 5.27 -39.42
C PRO A 145 7.94 5.28 -38.02
N LYS A 146 8.15 6.46 -37.42
CA LYS A 146 8.74 6.59 -36.08
C LYS A 146 7.72 6.28 -34.98
N HIS A 147 8.15 5.52 -33.98
CA HIS A 147 7.38 5.26 -32.77
C HIS A 147 7.70 6.30 -31.68
N PHE A 148 6.70 6.74 -30.93
CA PHE A 148 6.86 7.79 -29.92
C PHE A 148 6.45 7.32 -28.53
N GLY A 149 7.24 7.68 -27.52
CA GLY A 149 6.83 7.52 -26.14
C GLY A 149 5.73 8.53 -25.79
N TRP A 150 4.92 8.22 -24.79
CA TRP A 150 3.95 9.17 -24.27
C TRP A 150 3.74 9.04 -22.75
N ALA A 151 3.28 10.13 -22.15
CA ALA A 151 2.85 10.24 -20.77
C ALA A 151 1.39 10.73 -20.73
N LEU A 152 0.59 10.22 -19.79
CA LEU A 152 -0.68 10.81 -19.37
C LEU A 152 -0.56 11.08 -17.87
N VAL A 153 -0.26 12.32 -17.49
CA VAL A 153 -0.04 12.71 -16.08
C VAL A 153 -1.06 13.77 -15.71
N GLY A 154 -1.80 13.56 -14.62
CA GLY A 154 -2.86 14.49 -14.18
C GLY A 154 -3.94 14.74 -15.26
N GLY A 155 -4.20 13.75 -16.11
CA GLY A 155 -5.13 13.86 -17.25
C GLY A 155 -4.59 14.58 -18.49
N THR A 156 -3.33 15.01 -18.51
CA THR A 156 -2.70 15.68 -19.66
C THR A 156 -1.77 14.73 -20.41
N PHE A 157 -2.01 14.56 -21.73
CA PHE A 157 -1.10 13.82 -22.61
C PHE A 157 0.16 14.63 -22.94
N SER A 158 1.29 13.96 -23.08
CA SER A 158 2.56 14.53 -23.56
C SER A 158 3.35 13.51 -24.37
N THR A 159 3.92 13.94 -25.49
CA THR A 159 4.87 13.13 -26.27
C THR A 159 6.24 13.13 -25.60
N ILE A 160 6.83 11.95 -25.47
CA ILE A 160 8.21 11.75 -25.01
C ILE A 160 9.05 11.45 -26.25
N ASP A 161 9.60 12.48 -26.90
CA ASP A 161 10.58 12.30 -27.98
C ASP A 161 11.99 12.61 -27.46
N HIS A 162 12.87 11.60 -27.46
CA HIS A 162 14.24 11.73 -26.99
C HIS A 162 15.07 12.59 -27.97
N PRO A 163 15.90 13.55 -27.52
CA PRO A 163 16.60 14.49 -28.40
C PRO A 163 17.69 13.88 -29.30
N LEU A 164 18.03 12.60 -29.13
CA LEU A 164 18.97 11.88 -29.99
C LEU A 164 18.27 11.45 -31.30
N PRO A 165 18.99 11.33 -32.44
CA PRO A 165 18.45 10.76 -33.67
C PRO A 165 17.94 9.32 -33.47
N ASN A 166 16.63 9.16 -33.36
CA ASN A 166 15.96 7.92 -32.99
C ASN A 166 14.81 7.55 -33.93
N ASP A 167 14.56 6.25 -34.07
CA ASP A 167 13.42 5.67 -34.77
C ASP A 167 12.32 5.20 -33.80
N MET A 168 12.64 5.05 -32.51
CA MET A 168 11.66 4.76 -31.45
C MET A 168 12.05 5.41 -30.12
N SER A 169 11.05 5.85 -29.37
CA SER A 169 11.09 6.05 -27.92
C SER A 169 9.88 5.36 -27.28
N CYS A 170 9.99 4.90 -26.04
CA CYS A 170 8.82 4.48 -25.25
C CYS A 170 9.04 4.68 -23.74
N GLY A 171 7.96 4.99 -23.03
CA GLY A 171 7.94 4.87 -21.57
C GLY A 171 7.53 3.45 -21.16
N SER A 172 8.26 2.87 -20.22
CA SER A 172 8.10 1.47 -19.79
C SER A 172 7.86 1.33 -18.28
N TRP A 173 8.04 2.41 -17.52
CA TRP A 173 7.74 2.49 -16.09
C TRP A 173 7.40 3.94 -15.70
N ILE A 174 6.53 4.15 -14.72
CA ILE A 174 6.14 5.47 -14.22
C ILE A 174 6.00 5.46 -12.69
N SER A 175 6.60 6.46 -12.04
CA SER A 175 6.52 6.67 -10.59
C SER A 175 5.24 7.40 -10.17
N ASP A 176 4.87 7.29 -8.89
CA ASP A 176 3.85 8.17 -8.27
C ASP A 176 4.26 9.66 -8.28
N GLY A 177 5.52 9.98 -8.57
CA GLY A 177 6.04 11.34 -8.74
C GLY A 177 5.90 11.91 -10.17
N GLY A 178 5.41 11.13 -11.14
CA GLY A 178 5.31 11.52 -12.55
C GLY A 178 6.61 11.40 -13.35
N GLU A 179 7.71 10.95 -12.73
CA GLU A 179 8.93 10.56 -13.43
C GLU A 179 8.73 9.23 -14.15
N ILE A 180 9.16 9.16 -15.40
CA ILE A 180 9.03 8.02 -16.31
C ILE A 180 10.41 7.47 -16.64
N ALA A 181 10.55 6.15 -16.61
CA ALA A 181 11.72 5.45 -17.14
C ALA A 181 11.33 4.68 -18.40
N GLY A 182 12.26 4.59 -19.34
CA GLY A 182 12.00 4.03 -20.67
C GLY A 182 13.26 3.79 -21.46
N HIS A 183 13.11 3.59 -22.76
CA HIS A 183 14.24 3.42 -23.67
C HIS A 183 13.99 4.11 -25.03
N VAL A 184 15.09 4.50 -25.65
CA VAL A 184 15.17 5.05 -27.01
C VAL A 184 15.96 4.08 -27.89
N GLN A 185 15.49 3.83 -29.11
CA GLN A 185 16.22 3.14 -30.15
C GLN A 185 16.77 4.17 -31.15
N GLU A 186 18.08 4.34 -31.15
CA GLU A 186 18.78 5.18 -32.12
C GLU A 186 18.66 4.62 -33.55
N LYS A 187 18.88 5.49 -34.55
CA LYS A 187 18.98 5.09 -35.97
C LYS A 187 20.13 4.12 -36.27
N THR A 188 21.06 3.95 -35.33
CA THR A 188 22.13 2.95 -35.36
C THR A 188 21.63 1.54 -35.00
N GLY A 189 20.39 1.42 -34.51
CA GLY A 189 19.83 0.21 -33.91
C GLY A 189 20.19 0.04 -32.43
N ALA A 190 21.01 0.93 -31.85
CA ALA A 190 21.38 0.89 -30.43
C ALA A 190 20.21 1.31 -29.52
N TYR A 191 20.10 0.64 -28.37
CA TYR A 191 19.10 0.92 -27.35
C TYR A 191 19.74 1.59 -26.13
N HIS A 192 19.14 2.67 -25.66
CA HIS A 192 19.59 3.44 -24.50
C HIS A 192 18.44 3.68 -23.52
N GLY A 193 18.68 3.43 -22.23
CA GLY A 193 17.72 3.78 -21.17
C GLY A 193 17.68 5.29 -20.93
N TYR A 194 16.51 5.81 -20.55
CA TYR A 194 16.36 7.21 -20.14
C TYR A 194 15.42 7.36 -18.95
N PHE A 195 15.59 8.47 -18.22
CA PHE A 195 14.57 9.04 -17.34
C PHE A 195 14.01 10.31 -17.98
N TRP A 196 12.70 10.51 -17.85
CA TRP A 196 11.99 11.68 -18.36
C TRP A 196 11.04 12.23 -17.32
N ARG A 197 11.00 13.56 -17.22
CA ARG A 197 10.02 14.30 -16.43
C ARG A 197 9.83 15.71 -16.99
N ASP A 198 8.59 16.13 -17.20
CA ASP A 198 8.22 17.50 -17.57
C ASP A 198 9.05 18.06 -18.76
N GLY A 199 9.21 17.23 -19.81
CA GLY A 199 9.98 17.56 -21.02
C GLY A 199 11.50 17.45 -20.88
N LYS A 200 12.03 17.16 -19.69
CA LYS A 200 13.47 17.04 -19.42
C LYS A 200 13.90 15.57 -19.40
N PHE A 201 14.94 15.26 -20.15
CA PHE A 201 15.59 13.95 -20.13
C PHE A 201 16.81 13.96 -19.22
N THR A 202 16.95 12.92 -18.41
CA THR A 202 18.21 12.58 -17.71
C THR A 202 18.69 11.25 -18.26
N SER A 203 19.83 11.27 -18.95
CA SER A 203 20.47 10.04 -19.41
C SER A 203 21.06 9.30 -18.21
N LEU A 204 20.81 8.00 -18.14
CA LEU A 204 21.44 7.10 -17.19
C LEU A 204 21.90 5.85 -17.93
N ILE A 205 22.93 5.22 -17.36
CA ILE A 205 23.56 3.96 -17.78
C ILE A 205 24.35 3.97 -19.11
N ASP A 206 25.49 4.69 -19.08
CA ASP A 206 26.72 4.11 -19.63
C ASP A 206 27.20 3.00 -18.67
N PHE A 207 27.07 1.73 -19.08
CA PHE A 207 27.58 0.59 -18.33
C PHE A 207 29.10 0.50 -18.51
N GLN A 208 29.85 1.31 -17.75
CA GLN A 208 31.30 1.37 -17.85
C GLN A 208 31.97 0.05 -17.44
N GLY A 209 32.20 -0.81 -18.44
CA GLY A 209 32.68 -2.18 -18.28
C GLY A 209 33.27 -2.80 -19.55
N GLY A 210 33.62 -2.00 -20.55
CA GLY A 210 34.55 -2.37 -21.61
C GLY A 210 34.15 -3.53 -22.55
N LYS A 211 33.12 -3.32 -23.39
CA LYS A 211 33.09 -3.75 -24.81
C LYS A 211 31.84 -3.20 -25.52
N ALA A 212 32.03 -2.66 -26.72
CA ALA A 212 31.01 -1.93 -27.50
C ALA A 212 29.94 -2.83 -28.18
N TRP A 213 29.49 -3.90 -27.52
CA TRP A 213 28.61 -4.94 -28.10
C TRP A 213 27.62 -5.52 -27.07
N GLN A 214 27.04 -4.68 -26.21
CA GLN A 214 25.98 -5.07 -25.28
C GLN A 214 24.77 -4.16 -25.54
N PHE A 215 23.70 -4.75 -26.10
CA PHE A 215 22.48 -4.03 -26.45
C PHE A 215 21.57 -4.04 -25.22
N TRP A 216 21.34 -2.87 -24.63
CA TRP A 216 20.56 -2.70 -23.39
C TRP A 216 19.10 -2.46 -23.74
N ASP A 217 18.42 -3.53 -24.14
CA ASP A 217 17.11 -3.49 -24.81
C ASP A 217 16.05 -2.65 -24.08
N SER A 218 15.93 -2.71 -22.74
CA SER A 218 14.92 -1.93 -21.98
C SER A 218 15.14 -1.87 -20.46
N ILE A 219 14.72 -0.76 -19.83
CA ILE A 219 14.31 -0.71 -18.41
C ILE A 219 12.80 -0.99 -18.35
N TYR A 220 12.37 -1.93 -17.51
CA TYR A 220 10.95 -2.33 -17.38
C TYR A 220 10.38 -2.16 -15.97
N GLY A 221 11.21 -2.00 -14.94
CA GLY A 221 10.74 -1.80 -13.58
C GLY A 221 11.78 -1.10 -12.72
N ILE A 222 11.32 -0.29 -11.77
CA ILE A 222 12.16 0.33 -10.74
C ILE A 222 11.44 0.19 -9.40
N ASN A 223 12.17 -0.22 -8.36
CA ASN A 223 11.64 -0.32 -6.99
C ASN A 223 11.99 0.91 -6.14
N ASP A 224 11.41 0.98 -4.93
CA ASP A 224 11.65 2.09 -3.98
C ASP A 224 13.11 2.20 -3.51
N ALA A 225 13.92 1.15 -3.63
CA ALA A 225 15.37 1.21 -3.32
C ALA A 225 16.19 1.89 -4.44
N GLY A 226 15.56 2.13 -5.60
CA GLY A 226 16.20 2.62 -6.82
C GLY A 226 16.83 1.50 -7.66
N ASP A 227 16.55 0.23 -7.36
CA ASP A 227 17.03 -0.88 -8.19
C ASP A 227 16.25 -0.92 -9.51
N MET A 228 16.98 -1.03 -10.62
CA MET A 228 16.42 -1.03 -11.97
C MET A 228 16.43 -2.45 -12.54
N LEU A 229 15.27 -2.90 -13.00
CA LEU A 229 15.07 -4.16 -13.70
C LEU A 229 15.05 -3.93 -15.21
N GLY A 230 15.72 -4.78 -15.95
CA GLY A 230 15.67 -4.75 -17.40
C GLY A 230 16.12 -6.03 -18.08
N THR A 231 16.22 -5.95 -19.40
CA THR A 231 16.70 -7.02 -20.28
C THR A 231 17.78 -6.46 -21.19
N TYR A 232 18.79 -7.28 -21.50
CA TYR A 232 19.85 -6.95 -22.46
C TYR A 232 20.18 -8.17 -23.34
N SER A 233 20.72 -7.93 -24.53
CA SER A 233 21.27 -8.97 -25.40
C SER A 233 22.78 -9.07 -25.22
N ASP A 234 23.28 -10.28 -24.92
CA ASP A 234 24.72 -10.54 -24.80
C ASP A 234 25.44 -10.55 -26.16
N GLY A 235 26.77 -10.62 -26.14
CA GLY A 235 27.60 -10.64 -27.35
C GLY A 235 27.43 -11.87 -28.28
N ARG A 236 26.49 -12.77 -27.97
CA ARG A 236 26.04 -13.89 -28.82
C ARG A 236 24.56 -13.76 -29.23
N GLY A 237 23.91 -12.65 -28.88
CA GLY A 237 22.50 -12.39 -29.13
C GLY A 237 21.55 -13.08 -28.14
N LYS A 238 22.03 -13.70 -27.05
CA LYS A 238 21.12 -14.25 -26.03
C LYS A 238 20.55 -13.11 -25.18
N GLN A 239 19.24 -13.04 -25.09
CA GLN A 239 18.55 -12.14 -24.18
C GLN A 239 18.58 -12.66 -22.74
N ARG A 240 19.00 -11.79 -21.83
CA ARG A 240 19.24 -12.03 -20.41
C ARG A 240 18.59 -10.93 -19.59
N ALA A 241 18.15 -11.25 -18.38
CA ALA A 241 17.67 -10.23 -17.45
C ALA A 241 18.83 -9.61 -16.66
N PHE A 242 18.67 -8.35 -16.25
CA PHE A 242 19.57 -7.69 -15.32
C PHE A 242 18.82 -6.98 -14.20
N LEU A 243 19.46 -6.91 -13.04
CA LEU A 243 19.11 -6.10 -11.89
C LEU A 243 20.28 -5.15 -11.59
N ARG A 244 20.04 -3.86 -11.58
CA ARG A 244 21.05 -2.84 -11.25
C ARG A 244 20.67 -2.14 -9.95
N GLY A 245 21.45 -2.37 -8.90
CA GLY A 245 21.35 -1.65 -7.62
C GLY A 245 22.55 -0.74 -7.38
N LYS A 246 22.61 -0.13 -6.19
CA LYS A 246 23.70 0.80 -5.80
C LYS A 246 25.09 0.17 -5.80
N SER A 247 25.18 -1.15 -5.60
CA SER A 247 26.43 -1.92 -5.58
C SER A 247 26.91 -2.38 -6.97
N GLY A 248 26.11 -2.21 -8.02
CA GLY A 248 26.44 -2.65 -9.38
C GLY A 248 25.32 -3.41 -10.06
N VAL A 249 25.69 -4.28 -11.00
CA VAL A 249 24.77 -4.95 -11.94
C VAL A 249 24.90 -6.45 -11.78
N THR A 250 23.78 -7.11 -11.48
CA THR A 250 23.64 -8.56 -11.46
C THR A 250 22.87 -9.00 -12.70
N THR A 251 23.30 -10.07 -13.36
CA THR A 251 22.62 -10.62 -14.55
C THR A 251 22.15 -12.04 -14.25
N PHE A 252 21.03 -12.45 -14.85
CA PHE A 252 20.41 -13.74 -14.55
C PHE A 252 19.62 -14.34 -15.72
N ASP A 253 19.56 -15.67 -15.70
CA ASP A 253 18.74 -16.51 -16.58
C ASP A 253 17.90 -17.45 -15.70
N VAL A 254 16.73 -17.84 -16.18
CA VAL A 254 16.05 -19.04 -15.67
C VAL A 254 16.90 -20.27 -16.04
N PRO A 255 17.17 -21.22 -15.13
CA PRO A 255 18.00 -22.39 -15.43
C PRO A 255 17.53 -23.17 -16.66
N GLY A 256 18.45 -23.41 -17.60
CA GLY A 256 18.15 -24.11 -18.86
C GLY A 256 17.48 -23.26 -19.95
N SER A 257 17.20 -21.98 -19.71
CA SER A 257 16.52 -21.14 -20.71
C SER A 257 17.38 -20.81 -21.93
N GLN A 258 16.74 -20.71 -23.09
CA GLN A 258 17.33 -20.17 -24.32
C GLN A 258 17.32 -18.63 -24.34
N ARG A 259 16.40 -18.02 -23.59
CA ARG A 259 16.34 -16.57 -23.30
C ARG A 259 15.57 -16.33 -22.01
N THR A 260 15.88 -15.25 -21.31
CA THR A 260 15.14 -14.76 -20.14
C THR A 260 14.97 -13.25 -20.26
N ARG A 261 13.73 -12.76 -20.16
CA ARG A 261 13.40 -11.33 -20.08
C ARG A 261 12.68 -11.07 -18.77
N ALA A 262 13.14 -10.11 -17.98
CA ALA A 262 12.42 -9.64 -16.81
C ALA A 262 11.68 -8.34 -17.17
N THR A 263 10.39 -8.25 -16.82
CA THR A 263 9.44 -7.26 -17.36
C THR A 263 8.65 -6.53 -16.28
N GLY A 264 8.65 -7.01 -15.04
CA GLY A 264 7.97 -6.36 -13.92
C GLY A 264 8.64 -6.66 -12.59
N MET A 265 8.58 -5.70 -11.67
CA MET A 265 9.07 -5.83 -10.29
C MET A 265 8.10 -5.11 -9.34
N ASN A 266 7.85 -5.69 -8.17
CA ASN A 266 7.15 -5.00 -7.08
C ASN A 266 8.11 -4.52 -5.98
N ARG A 267 7.62 -3.71 -5.04
CA ARG A 267 8.45 -3.13 -3.96
C ARG A 267 9.09 -4.17 -3.04
N SER A 268 8.53 -5.39 -2.97
CA SER A 268 9.09 -6.51 -2.20
C SER A 268 10.26 -7.22 -2.88
N GLY A 269 10.63 -6.79 -4.10
CA GLY A 269 11.70 -7.38 -4.91
C GLY A 269 11.35 -8.74 -5.53
N GLN A 270 10.05 -9.07 -5.62
CA GLN A 270 9.58 -10.09 -6.55
C GLN A 270 9.69 -9.56 -7.97
N ILE A 271 10.17 -10.42 -8.86
CA ILE A 271 10.39 -10.13 -10.28
C ILE A 271 9.57 -11.12 -11.10
N VAL A 272 8.83 -10.60 -12.07
CA VAL A 272 8.17 -11.40 -13.11
C VAL A 272 8.77 -11.18 -14.49
N GLY A 273 8.54 -12.15 -15.35
CA GLY A 273 8.97 -12.08 -16.73
C GLY A 273 8.62 -13.32 -17.52
N MET A 274 9.37 -13.52 -18.60
CA MET A 274 9.28 -14.72 -19.42
C MET A 274 10.65 -15.36 -19.66
N PHE A 275 10.63 -16.67 -19.84
CA PHE A 275 11.74 -17.41 -20.42
C PHE A 275 11.28 -18.25 -21.60
N ALA A 276 12.21 -18.69 -22.44
CA ALA A 276 11.94 -19.74 -23.40
C ALA A 276 12.73 -21.00 -23.07
N ASP A 277 12.08 -22.14 -23.15
CA ASP A 277 12.66 -23.46 -22.91
C ASP A 277 13.51 -23.94 -24.10
N GLY A 278 14.00 -25.18 -24.04
CA GLY A 278 14.76 -25.81 -25.13
C GLY A 278 13.96 -26.09 -26.40
N GLY A 279 12.62 -26.17 -26.33
CA GLY A 279 11.72 -26.27 -27.47
C GLY A 279 11.33 -24.92 -28.09
N GLY A 280 11.63 -23.81 -27.41
CA GLY A 280 11.26 -22.45 -27.81
C GLY A 280 9.89 -21.98 -27.30
N ALA A 281 9.19 -22.81 -26.51
CA ALA A 281 7.94 -22.45 -25.86
C ALA A 281 8.16 -21.32 -24.84
N GLN A 282 7.20 -20.40 -24.72
CA GLN A 282 7.31 -19.28 -23.77
C GLN A 282 6.61 -19.60 -22.46
N HIS A 283 7.34 -19.41 -21.36
CA HIS A 283 6.86 -19.63 -20.01
C HIS A 283 6.94 -18.33 -19.23
N GLY A 284 5.95 -18.08 -18.37
CA GLY A 284 6.07 -17.02 -17.38
C GLY A 284 7.04 -17.46 -16.28
N PHE A 285 7.71 -16.53 -15.61
CA PHE A 285 8.36 -16.82 -14.34
C PHE A 285 8.03 -15.80 -13.26
N LEU A 286 8.11 -16.27 -12.03
CA LEU A 286 8.21 -15.47 -10.81
C LEU A 286 9.52 -15.88 -10.12
N THR A 287 10.30 -14.89 -9.70
CA THR A 287 11.48 -15.08 -8.84
C THR A 287 11.52 -13.94 -7.82
N LYS A 288 12.46 -14.00 -6.90
CA LYS A 288 12.69 -12.94 -5.92
C LYS A 288 14.18 -12.79 -5.67
N VAL A 289 14.63 -11.55 -5.52
CA VAL A 289 16.01 -11.25 -5.19
C VAL A 289 16.27 -11.64 -3.72
N ALA A 290 17.13 -12.62 -3.48
CA ALA A 290 17.63 -12.93 -2.15
C ALA A 290 18.43 -11.72 -1.64
N GLY A 291 18.04 -11.21 -0.47
CA GLY A 291 18.58 -9.97 0.09
C GLY A 291 17.67 -8.76 -0.11
N THR A 292 16.77 -8.72 -1.11
CA THR A 292 15.63 -7.81 -1.04
C THR A 292 14.54 -8.48 -0.22
N GLN A 293 14.34 -7.95 0.98
CA GLN A 293 13.25 -8.35 1.87
C GLN A 293 13.09 -9.88 2.01
N GLN A 294 14.01 -10.55 2.71
CA GLN A 294 13.47 -11.47 3.71
C GLN A 294 12.45 -10.68 4.54
N ASN A 295 11.36 -11.31 4.98
CA ASN A 295 10.61 -10.77 6.11
C ASN A 295 11.60 -10.71 7.27
N ARG A 296 12.34 -9.61 7.41
CA ARG A 296 13.40 -9.49 8.39
C ARG A 296 12.69 -9.58 9.72
N VAL A 297 12.86 -10.68 10.42
CA VAL A 297 12.31 -10.84 11.75
C VAL A 297 13.27 -10.11 12.68
N LEU A 298 12.90 -8.90 13.08
CA LEU A 298 13.54 -8.25 14.21
C LEU A 298 12.80 -8.73 15.46
N VAL A 299 13.57 -9.02 16.50
CA VAL A 299 13.04 -9.37 17.83
C VAL A 299 13.35 -8.20 18.75
N VAL A 300 12.40 -7.84 19.59
CA VAL A 300 12.51 -6.75 20.56
C VAL A 300 12.32 -7.32 21.95
N ASP A 301 13.21 -6.95 22.85
CA ASP A 301 13.35 -7.47 24.21
C ASP A 301 13.92 -6.33 25.08
N ASP A 302 13.13 -5.82 26.02
CA ASP A 302 13.50 -4.65 26.82
C ASP A 302 14.58 -4.98 27.84
N ASP A 303 14.47 -6.13 28.53
CA ASP A 303 15.43 -6.56 29.56
C ASP A 303 16.52 -7.54 29.05
N GLY A 304 16.25 -8.29 27.98
CA GLY A 304 17.16 -9.27 27.38
C GLY A 304 16.96 -10.71 27.90
N VAL A 305 15.88 -10.98 28.63
CA VAL A 305 15.57 -12.24 29.32
C VAL A 305 14.56 -13.07 28.52
N ASP A 306 13.46 -12.46 28.08
CA ASP A 306 12.37 -13.18 27.40
C ASP A 306 12.76 -13.64 25.99
N CYS A 307 13.61 -12.89 25.29
CA CYS A 307 14.00 -13.12 23.89
C CYS A 307 15.48 -12.74 23.60
N PRO A 308 16.45 -13.49 24.17
CA PRO A 308 17.86 -13.10 24.16
C PRO A 308 18.42 -12.78 22.77
N GLY A 309 19.00 -11.58 22.64
CA GLY A 309 19.56 -11.07 21.38
C GLY A 309 18.64 -10.12 20.60
N GLY A 310 17.46 -9.80 21.13
CA GLY A 310 16.61 -8.72 20.62
C GLY A 310 17.24 -7.32 20.75
N VAL A 311 16.72 -6.36 19.98
CA VAL A 311 17.00 -4.93 20.19
C VAL A 311 16.16 -4.40 21.36
N ARG A 312 16.62 -3.31 22.01
CA ARG A 312 16.08 -2.90 23.32
C ARG A 312 14.79 -2.10 23.25
N THR A 313 14.49 -1.49 22.10
CA THR A 313 13.26 -0.72 21.93
C THR A 313 12.55 -1.04 20.62
N ILE A 314 11.23 -0.90 20.62
CA ILE A 314 10.41 -1.05 19.41
C ILE A 314 10.82 0.01 18.37
N GLN A 315 11.20 1.23 18.79
CA GLN A 315 11.63 2.28 17.88
C GLN A 315 12.96 1.97 17.19
N GLU A 316 13.94 1.38 17.89
CA GLU A 316 15.18 0.87 17.27
C GLU A 316 14.88 -0.21 16.22
N ALA A 317 13.94 -1.12 16.54
CA ALA A 317 13.50 -2.13 15.60
C ALA A 317 12.85 -1.50 14.37
N VAL A 318 11.91 -0.57 14.53
CA VAL A 318 11.25 0.15 13.42
C VAL A 318 12.27 0.93 12.58
N ALA A 319 13.26 1.59 13.21
CA ALA A 319 14.31 2.31 12.50
C ALA A 319 15.16 1.37 11.63
N ALA A 320 15.59 0.22 12.19
CA ALA A 320 16.36 -0.80 11.49
C ALA A 320 15.53 -1.68 10.53
N ALA A 321 14.21 -1.69 10.66
CA ALA A 321 13.30 -2.48 9.86
C ALA A 321 13.10 -1.85 8.46
N PRO A 322 13.37 -2.58 7.38
CA PRO A 322 12.98 -2.19 6.03
C PRO A 322 11.51 -2.57 5.75
N ALA A 323 10.90 -1.98 4.72
CA ALA A 323 9.50 -2.23 4.34
C ALA A 323 9.13 -3.73 4.29
N GLY A 324 7.97 -4.11 4.82
CA GLY A 324 7.49 -5.51 4.86
C GLY A 324 8.10 -6.39 5.95
N ALA A 325 9.09 -5.90 6.71
CA ALA A 325 9.69 -6.65 7.82
C ALA A 325 8.71 -6.94 8.97
N VAL A 326 9.04 -7.95 9.77
CA VAL A 326 8.26 -8.37 10.94
C VAL A 326 9.03 -8.00 12.19
N ILE A 327 8.38 -7.29 13.10
CA ILE A 327 8.92 -6.93 14.41
C ILE A 327 8.14 -7.73 15.44
N LEU A 328 8.76 -8.78 15.96
CA LEU A 328 8.25 -9.57 17.07
C LEU A 328 8.67 -8.88 18.37
N VAL A 329 7.69 -8.45 19.16
CA VAL A 329 7.93 -7.80 20.45
C VAL A 329 7.56 -8.77 21.56
N CYS A 330 8.52 -9.05 22.43
CA CYS A 330 8.35 -10.00 23.53
C CYS A 330 7.65 -9.36 24.73
N PRO A 331 7.22 -10.14 25.74
CA PRO A 331 6.73 -9.58 27.00
C PRO A 331 7.68 -8.52 27.54
N GLY A 332 7.14 -7.47 28.16
CA GLY A 332 7.95 -6.32 28.58
C GLY A 332 7.17 -5.01 28.65
N ILE A 333 7.82 -3.97 29.16
CA ILE A 333 7.30 -2.60 29.24
C ILE A 333 8.20 -1.66 28.44
N TYR A 334 7.78 -1.41 27.21
CA TYR A 334 8.44 -0.51 26.28
C TYR A 334 7.95 0.92 26.51
N GLN A 335 8.88 1.87 26.55
CA GLN A 335 8.58 3.28 26.79
C GLN A 335 8.72 4.12 25.50
N LYS A 336 8.07 5.29 25.50
CA LYS A 336 8.08 6.31 24.44
C LYS A 336 7.27 5.97 23.19
N THR A 337 6.98 7.02 22.41
CA THR A 337 6.34 6.92 21.10
C THR A 337 7.11 6.01 20.14
N VAL A 338 6.37 5.21 19.37
CA VAL A 338 6.87 4.47 18.22
C VAL A 338 6.34 5.13 16.95
N SER A 339 7.20 5.91 16.29
CA SER A 339 6.95 6.54 15.01
C SER A 339 7.28 5.58 13.85
N ILE A 340 6.28 5.35 13.00
CA ILE A 340 6.34 4.55 11.79
C ILE A 340 6.03 5.50 10.62
N THR A 341 7.07 6.16 10.12
CA THR A 341 6.94 7.30 9.20
C THR A 341 7.58 7.01 7.84
N GLY A 342 6.85 7.30 6.76
CA GLY A 342 7.36 7.28 5.39
C GLY A 342 7.27 5.92 4.67
N PRO A 343 7.25 5.92 3.32
CA PRO A 343 6.97 4.72 2.53
C PRO A 343 8.02 3.60 2.66
N ASP A 344 9.23 3.89 3.14
CA ASP A 344 10.24 2.87 3.48
C ASP A 344 9.85 2.01 4.69
N LYS A 345 8.79 2.39 5.41
CA LYS A 345 8.15 1.66 6.52
C LYS A 345 6.81 1.00 6.12
N ASN A 346 6.45 1.02 4.82
CA ASN A 346 5.26 0.31 4.32
C ASN A 346 5.34 -1.19 4.61
N GLY A 347 4.19 -1.83 4.86
CA GLY A 347 4.09 -3.28 5.05
C GLY A 347 4.65 -3.84 6.36
N LEU A 348 5.19 -3.00 7.25
CA LEU A 348 5.75 -3.46 8.54
C LEU A 348 4.72 -4.17 9.41
N LYS A 349 5.14 -5.23 10.10
CA LYS A 349 4.25 -6.02 10.97
C LYS A 349 4.78 -6.06 12.40
N LEU A 350 4.24 -5.19 13.25
CA LEU A 350 4.53 -5.16 14.67
C LEU A 350 3.57 -6.12 15.38
N ILE A 351 4.11 -7.14 16.04
CA ILE A 351 3.35 -8.24 16.63
C ILE A 351 3.88 -8.50 18.04
N ALA A 352 3.04 -8.26 19.04
CA ALA A 352 3.23 -8.78 20.39
C ALA A 352 3.18 -10.32 20.38
N THR A 353 4.14 -10.99 21.02
CA THR A 353 4.28 -12.46 20.99
C THR A 353 3.78 -13.18 22.25
N GLY A 354 3.61 -12.46 23.36
CA GLY A 354 3.17 -13.02 24.63
C GLY A 354 1.64 -13.15 24.78
N ALA A 355 1.20 -13.42 26.01
CA ALA A 355 -0.22 -13.41 26.37
C ALA A 355 -0.84 -12.00 26.26
N GLU A 356 -2.17 -11.93 26.14
CA GLU A 356 -2.92 -10.66 26.15
C GLU A 356 -2.52 -9.82 27.39
N GLY A 357 -2.10 -8.58 27.15
CA GLY A 357 -1.63 -7.67 28.20
C GLY A 357 -0.15 -7.76 28.60
N SER A 358 0.60 -8.75 28.12
CA SER A 358 2.02 -8.94 28.52
C SER A 358 3.03 -8.05 27.79
N VAL A 359 2.66 -7.51 26.62
CA VAL A 359 3.49 -6.59 25.84
C VAL A 359 2.88 -5.20 25.95
N VAL A 360 3.54 -4.31 26.71
CA VAL A 360 3.01 -2.99 27.06
C VAL A 360 3.87 -1.92 26.40
N LEU A 361 3.24 -1.05 25.62
CA LEU A 361 3.79 0.25 25.24
C LEU A 361 3.22 1.31 26.19
N GLN A 362 4.09 2.03 26.90
CA GLN A 362 3.71 2.93 27.99
C GLN A 362 4.36 4.32 27.82
N GLY A 363 3.53 5.37 27.88
CA GLY A 363 3.97 6.75 28.02
C GLY A 363 4.07 7.19 29.49
N ASP A 364 4.52 8.42 29.72
CA ASP A 364 4.56 9.04 31.06
C ASP A 364 3.71 10.33 31.16
N TYR A 365 2.77 10.50 30.22
CA TYR A 365 2.03 11.74 29.95
C TYR A 365 2.91 12.94 29.52
N THR A 366 4.11 12.69 28.96
CA THR A 366 4.90 13.70 28.24
C THR A 366 5.03 13.43 26.74
N GLU A 367 4.83 12.18 26.28
CA GLU A 367 4.81 11.88 24.84
C GLU A 367 3.44 12.03 24.19
N ARG A 368 3.43 12.44 22.91
CA ARG A 368 2.23 12.83 22.19
C ARG A 368 1.34 11.66 21.78
N ASP A 369 1.93 10.55 21.33
CA ASP A 369 1.17 9.38 20.87
C ASP A 369 1.91 8.07 21.21
N GLY A 370 1.19 6.96 21.32
CA GLY A 370 1.78 5.63 21.50
C GLY A 370 2.41 5.11 20.21
N PHE A 371 1.59 4.60 19.29
CA PHE A 371 2.01 4.34 17.91
C PHE A 371 1.56 5.50 17.00
N HIS A 372 2.50 6.12 16.29
CA HIS A 372 2.19 7.16 15.28
C HIS A 372 2.60 6.67 13.89
N LEU A 373 1.61 6.41 13.05
CA LEU A 373 1.75 5.99 11.65
C LEU A 373 1.55 7.21 10.76
N GLU A 374 2.57 7.63 10.02
CA GLU A 374 2.53 8.84 9.18
C GLU A 374 3.04 8.57 7.76
N ASN A 375 2.20 8.82 6.74
CA ASN A 375 2.55 8.57 5.33
C ASN A 375 3.06 7.13 5.09
N VAL A 376 2.32 6.16 5.64
CA VAL A 376 2.61 4.72 5.55
C VAL A 376 1.39 3.93 5.09
N SER A 377 1.65 2.75 4.52
CA SER A 377 0.60 1.83 4.08
C SER A 377 0.90 0.36 4.36
N SER A 378 -0.16 -0.44 4.51
CA SER A 378 -0.11 -1.88 4.77
C SER A 378 0.60 -2.29 6.08
N VAL A 379 0.75 -1.38 7.04
CA VAL A 379 1.32 -1.67 8.37
C VAL A 379 0.32 -2.46 9.21
N LEU A 380 0.80 -3.47 9.95
CA LEU A 380 0.06 -4.20 10.96
C LEU A 380 0.59 -3.83 12.35
N VAL A 381 -0.30 -3.44 13.27
CA VAL A 381 -0.01 -3.30 14.70
C VAL A 381 -0.94 -4.23 15.47
N ARG A 382 -0.37 -5.23 16.17
CA ARG A 382 -1.15 -6.29 16.81
C ARG A 382 -0.71 -6.71 18.20
N GLY A 383 -1.70 -6.84 19.09
CA GLY A 383 -1.60 -7.53 20.38
C GLY A 383 -1.00 -6.70 21.52
N PHE A 384 -0.75 -5.41 21.30
CA PHE A 384 -0.15 -4.52 22.29
C PHE A 384 -1.19 -4.02 23.29
N THR A 385 -0.81 -3.92 24.56
CA THR A 385 -1.43 -2.94 25.45
C THR A 385 -0.72 -1.61 25.24
N VAL A 386 -1.45 -0.54 24.94
CA VAL A 386 -0.91 0.81 24.78
C VAL A 386 -1.57 1.70 25.83
N ARG A 387 -0.76 2.38 26.65
CA ARG A 387 -1.26 3.16 27.78
C ARG A 387 -0.47 4.42 28.11
N ASP A 388 -1.12 5.32 28.83
CA ASP A 388 -0.53 6.47 29.50
C ASP A 388 0.18 7.48 28.55
N PHE A 389 -0.14 7.45 27.25
CA PHE A 389 0.26 8.48 26.28
C PHE A 389 -0.72 9.65 26.26
N GLY A 390 -0.19 10.87 26.14
CA GLY A 390 -1.00 12.07 26.36
C GLY A 390 -0.18 13.24 26.85
N THR A 391 -0.12 14.35 26.10
CA THR A 391 0.34 15.61 26.68
C THR A 391 -0.85 16.39 27.20
N LYS A 392 -0.85 16.75 28.49
CA LYS A 392 -1.84 17.65 29.08
C LYS A 392 -1.99 18.90 28.18
N PRO A 393 -3.19 19.20 27.62
CA PRO A 393 -3.37 20.28 26.67
C PRO A 393 -2.87 21.61 27.22
N THR A 394 -2.02 22.31 26.45
CA THR A 394 -1.47 23.61 26.86
C THR A 394 -2.35 24.76 26.41
N THR A 395 -3.17 24.52 25.38
CA THR A 395 -4.15 25.47 24.84
C THR A 395 -5.44 24.75 24.41
N ASP A 396 -6.55 25.48 24.30
CA ASP A 396 -7.83 24.96 23.79
C ASP A 396 -7.80 24.58 22.28
N THR A 397 -6.66 24.81 21.60
CA THR A 397 -6.44 24.55 20.18
C THR A 397 -5.67 23.26 19.88
N ASP A 398 -5.14 22.56 20.89
CA ASP A 398 -4.31 21.33 20.73
C ASP A 398 -5.16 20.07 20.41
N TRP A 399 -6.14 20.18 19.51
CA TRP A 399 -7.02 19.06 19.11
C TRP A 399 -6.27 18.01 18.28
N GLY A 400 -6.08 16.82 18.84
CA GLY A 400 -5.49 15.66 18.17
C GLY A 400 -4.14 15.19 18.71
N ALA A 401 -3.61 15.80 19.78
CA ALA A 401 -2.39 15.36 20.47
C ALA A 401 -2.73 14.56 21.74
N GLY A 402 -2.34 13.28 21.82
CA GLY A 402 -2.54 12.44 23.01
C GLY A 402 -3.15 11.05 22.74
N ASN A 403 -2.90 10.46 21.58
CA ASN A 403 -3.60 9.25 21.14
C ASN A 403 -2.81 7.98 21.49
N GLN A 404 -3.49 6.87 21.78
CA GLN A 404 -2.77 5.60 21.97
C GLN A 404 -2.26 5.08 20.61
N ILE A 405 -3.07 5.20 19.56
CA ILE A 405 -2.67 4.94 18.18
C ILE A 405 -3.16 6.09 17.29
N TYR A 406 -2.26 6.70 16.51
CA TYR A 406 -2.59 7.75 15.55
C TYR A 406 -2.16 7.37 14.13
N LEU A 407 -3.08 7.46 13.18
CA LEU A 407 -2.88 7.32 11.75
C LEU A 407 -3.07 8.68 11.07
N GLN A 408 -2.05 9.14 10.35
CA GLN A 408 -1.99 10.44 9.67
C GLN A 408 -1.52 10.26 8.22
N ASP A 409 -2.38 10.58 7.25
CA ASP A 409 -2.13 10.29 5.82
C ASP A 409 -1.72 8.82 5.59
N ALA A 410 -2.29 7.90 6.37
CA ALA A 410 -1.88 6.51 6.47
C ALA A 410 -3.01 5.58 5.98
N HIS A 411 -2.69 4.68 5.04
CA HIS A 411 -3.70 3.96 4.26
C HIS A 411 -3.53 2.44 4.29
N TYR A 412 -4.61 1.67 4.13
CA TYR A 412 -4.55 0.19 4.04
C TYR A 412 -3.91 -0.52 5.25
N ASN A 413 -3.81 0.14 6.41
CA ASN A 413 -3.20 -0.42 7.62
C ASN A 413 -4.20 -1.27 8.41
N THR A 414 -3.70 -2.21 9.20
CA THR A 414 -4.50 -3.05 10.11
C THR A 414 -4.06 -2.82 11.55
N ILE A 415 -5.00 -2.35 12.38
CA ILE A 415 -4.83 -2.23 13.83
C ILE A 415 -5.74 -3.27 14.46
N GLU A 416 -5.17 -4.35 15.00
CA GLU A 416 -5.97 -5.47 15.53
C GLU A 416 -5.54 -6.01 16.89
N GLN A 417 -6.53 -6.42 17.70
CA GLN A 417 -6.31 -7.07 18.99
C GLN A 417 -5.47 -6.25 20.00
N ASN A 418 -5.45 -4.92 19.88
CA ASN A 418 -4.74 -4.05 20.82
C ASN A 418 -5.67 -3.60 21.96
N THR A 419 -5.10 -3.37 23.14
CA THR A 419 -5.80 -2.86 24.33
C THR A 419 -5.31 -1.46 24.64
N LEU A 420 -6.20 -0.46 24.52
CA LEU A 420 -5.87 0.96 24.52
C LEU A 420 -6.49 1.61 25.74
N ILE A 421 -5.67 2.01 26.72
CA ILE A 421 -6.14 2.45 28.04
C ILE A 421 -5.47 3.75 28.52
N ASN A 422 -6.12 4.46 29.46
CA ASN A 422 -5.54 5.58 30.22
C ASN A 422 -4.95 6.77 29.42
N GLY A 423 -5.19 6.87 28.11
CA GLY A 423 -4.65 7.93 27.26
C GLY A 423 -5.31 9.30 27.41
N ASP A 424 -4.68 10.41 26.98
CA ASP A 424 -5.33 11.72 27.15
C ASP A 424 -6.43 12.08 26.15
N MET A 425 -6.35 11.56 24.92
CA MET A 425 -7.30 11.86 23.84
C MET A 425 -7.99 10.62 23.28
N MET A 426 -7.50 10.07 22.16
CA MET A 426 -8.21 9.02 21.43
C MET A 426 -7.54 7.67 21.66
N GLY A 427 -8.34 6.60 21.69
CA GLY A 427 -7.78 5.25 21.63
C GLY A 427 -7.13 5.05 20.27
N ILE A 428 -7.92 5.22 19.21
CA ILE A 428 -7.43 5.27 17.83
C ILE A 428 -7.90 6.57 17.16
N MET A 429 -6.98 7.32 16.57
CA MET A 429 -7.24 8.53 15.79
C MET A 429 -6.86 8.32 14.32
N LEU A 430 -7.73 8.70 13.39
CA LEU A 430 -7.47 8.72 11.94
C LEU A 430 -7.67 10.15 11.40
N THR A 431 -6.62 10.77 10.87
CA THR A 431 -6.68 12.01 10.09
C THR A 431 -6.27 11.71 8.66
N ASP A 432 -7.14 12.05 7.70
CA ASP A 432 -6.94 11.83 6.25
C ASP A 432 -6.41 10.43 5.89
N SER A 433 -6.88 9.41 6.61
CA SER A 433 -6.36 8.05 6.63
C SER A 433 -7.46 7.07 6.22
N GLY A 434 -7.34 6.50 5.02
CA GLY A 434 -8.38 5.71 4.35
C GLY A 434 -8.02 4.26 4.02
N ASN A 435 -9.03 3.40 3.86
CA ASN A 435 -8.94 1.95 3.63
C ASN A 435 -8.32 1.13 4.79
N ASN A 436 -8.31 1.67 6.01
CA ASN A 436 -7.75 0.99 7.18
C ASN A 436 -8.76 0.04 7.85
N MET A 437 -8.24 -1.03 8.48
CA MET A 437 -9.00 -2.02 9.24
C MET A 437 -8.70 -1.87 10.74
N LEU A 438 -9.67 -1.43 11.53
CA LEU A 438 -9.62 -1.37 12.98
C LEU A 438 -10.48 -2.51 13.54
N GLN A 439 -9.88 -3.63 13.95
CA GLN A 439 -10.65 -4.81 14.37
C GLN A 439 -10.25 -5.46 15.69
N ARG A 440 -11.24 -5.87 16.49
CA ARG A 440 -11.04 -6.60 17.76
C ARG A 440 -10.18 -5.88 18.80
N ASN A 441 -10.04 -4.57 18.70
CA ASN A 441 -9.36 -3.76 19.70
C ASN A 441 -10.28 -3.52 20.90
N VAL A 442 -9.68 -3.24 22.05
CA VAL A 442 -10.34 -2.82 23.28
C VAL A 442 -9.94 -1.37 23.55
N ALA A 443 -10.89 -0.46 23.73
CA ALA A 443 -10.61 0.97 23.98
C ALA A 443 -11.36 1.48 25.23
N LEU A 444 -10.59 1.80 26.28
CA LEU A 444 -11.01 2.36 27.56
C LEU A 444 -10.08 3.52 27.92
N VAL A 445 -10.27 4.68 27.30
CA VAL A 445 -9.40 5.84 27.46
C VAL A 445 -9.84 6.63 28.70
N ASP A 446 -9.81 6.00 29.88
CA ASP A 446 -10.32 6.58 31.13
C ASP A 446 -9.36 7.60 31.74
N ASN A 447 -9.40 8.84 31.26
CA ASN A 447 -8.54 9.94 31.71
C ASN A 447 -9.34 11.17 32.16
N ALA A 448 -8.66 12.23 32.59
CA ALA A 448 -9.30 13.46 33.07
C ALA A 448 -10.06 14.25 31.99
N SER A 449 -9.65 14.20 30.72
CA SER A 449 -10.20 15.01 29.62
C SER A 449 -11.68 14.73 29.36
N LEU A 450 -12.43 15.77 28.96
CA LEU A 450 -13.83 15.65 28.55
C LEU A 450 -14.01 15.40 27.04
N ALA A 451 -12.90 15.36 26.27
CA ALA A 451 -12.89 15.26 24.81
C ALA A 451 -12.39 13.89 24.28
N ASN A 452 -12.15 12.93 25.17
CA ASN A 452 -11.62 11.61 24.83
C ASN A 452 -12.63 10.72 24.09
N CYS A 453 -12.17 10.02 23.05
CA CYS A 453 -12.97 9.06 22.30
C CYS A 453 -12.29 7.69 22.22
N GLY A 454 -13.07 6.62 22.13
CA GLY A 454 -12.50 5.29 21.89
C GLY A 454 -11.84 5.21 20.50
N ILE A 455 -12.58 5.60 19.47
CA ILE A 455 -12.10 5.73 18.09
C ILE A 455 -12.62 7.05 17.50
N HIS A 456 -11.76 7.83 16.84
CA HIS A 456 -12.15 9.03 16.10
C HIS A 456 -11.59 9.01 14.66
N MET A 457 -12.42 9.34 13.68
CA MET A 457 -12.04 9.45 12.27
C MET A 457 -12.48 10.81 11.69
N GLN A 458 -11.56 11.52 11.04
CA GLN A 458 -11.79 12.83 10.42
C GLN A 458 -10.95 13.03 9.13
N GLY A 459 -11.33 14.02 8.33
CA GLY A 459 -10.59 14.41 7.12
C GLY A 459 -11.13 13.75 5.84
N ALA A 460 -11.08 14.50 4.74
CA ALA A 460 -11.71 14.12 3.48
C ALA A 460 -11.11 12.84 2.84
N LYS A 461 -9.85 12.50 3.14
CA LYS A 461 -9.23 11.25 2.69
C LYS A 461 -9.53 10.05 3.60
N SER A 462 -10.18 10.24 4.77
CA SER A 462 -10.56 9.15 5.69
C SER A 462 -11.78 8.37 5.17
N ALA A 463 -11.61 7.76 4.01
CA ALA A 463 -12.61 7.02 3.25
C ALA A 463 -12.40 5.50 3.36
N ASN A 464 -13.45 4.71 3.14
CA ASN A 464 -13.40 3.23 3.06
C ASN A 464 -12.78 2.51 4.29
N ASN A 465 -12.76 3.12 5.48
CA ASN A 465 -12.26 2.45 6.68
C ASN A 465 -13.29 1.46 7.24
N VAL A 466 -12.80 0.37 7.84
CA VAL A 466 -13.63 -0.65 8.49
C VAL A 466 -13.32 -0.69 9.98
N VAL A 467 -14.30 -0.34 10.81
CA VAL A 467 -14.24 -0.42 12.27
C VAL A 467 -15.13 -1.58 12.71
N ARG A 468 -14.55 -2.73 13.10
CA ARG A 468 -15.36 -3.91 13.42
C ARG A 468 -14.96 -4.76 14.61
N GLN A 469 -15.95 -5.37 15.26
CA GLN A 469 -15.74 -6.32 16.38
C GLN A 469 -14.95 -5.73 17.57
N ASN A 470 -14.86 -4.39 17.70
CA ASN A 470 -14.14 -3.74 18.80
C ASN A 470 -15.01 -3.66 20.06
N LYS A 471 -14.37 -3.59 21.23
CA LYS A 471 -15.01 -3.35 22.54
C LYS A 471 -14.63 -1.97 23.04
N ILE A 472 -15.58 -1.04 23.13
CA ILE A 472 -15.29 0.38 23.36
C ILE A 472 -16.16 0.89 24.51
N PHE A 473 -15.54 1.27 25.62
CA PHE A 473 -16.27 1.62 26.83
C PHE A 473 -15.54 2.65 27.71
N GLY A 474 -16.29 3.37 28.54
CA GLY A 474 -15.74 4.31 29.53
C GLY A 474 -15.16 5.62 28.97
N ASN A 475 -15.25 5.88 27.67
CA ASN A 475 -14.73 7.12 27.06
C ASN A 475 -15.73 8.27 27.32
N LYS A 476 -15.26 9.45 27.77
CA LYS A 476 -16.14 10.51 28.29
C LYS A 476 -16.79 11.37 27.21
N PHE A 477 -16.25 11.42 25.99
CA PHE A 477 -16.94 12.02 24.85
C PHE A 477 -17.78 11.00 24.08
N ALA A 478 -17.12 10.15 23.28
CA ALA A 478 -17.76 9.21 22.38
C ALA A 478 -17.10 7.84 22.42
N GLY A 479 -17.87 6.78 22.18
CA GLY A 479 -17.29 5.48 21.85
C GLY A 479 -16.59 5.53 20.49
N ILE A 480 -17.37 5.72 19.42
CA ILE A 480 -16.89 5.93 18.07
C ILE A 480 -17.36 7.29 17.58
N MET A 481 -16.46 8.10 17.02
CA MET A 481 -16.77 9.42 16.46
C MET A 481 -16.26 9.51 15.02
N ILE A 482 -17.11 9.98 14.11
CA ILE A 482 -16.82 10.08 12.67
C ILE A 482 -17.29 11.45 12.20
N ARG A 483 -16.36 12.40 12.02
CA ARG A 483 -16.68 13.82 11.79
C ARG A 483 -15.94 14.36 10.59
N GLY A 484 -16.66 14.76 9.54
CA GLY A 484 -16.06 15.25 8.29
C GLY A 484 -15.16 14.23 7.58
N ALA A 485 -15.35 12.94 7.85
CA ALA A 485 -14.61 11.86 7.21
C ALA A 485 -15.08 11.65 5.76
N GLY A 486 -14.18 11.19 4.88
CA GLY A 486 -14.51 10.77 3.52
C GLY A 486 -15.55 9.64 3.44
N PRO A 487 -16.08 9.32 2.25
CA PRO A 487 -17.14 8.32 2.08
C PRO A 487 -16.64 6.87 2.22
N GLY A 488 -17.55 5.91 2.29
CA GLY A 488 -17.21 4.48 2.20
C GLY A 488 -17.04 3.75 3.53
N ASN A 489 -17.18 4.43 4.68
CA ASN A 489 -16.81 3.88 5.98
C ASN A 489 -17.83 2.83 6.49
N LEU A 490 -17.34 1.75 7.08
CA LEU A 490 -18.15 0.67 7.68
C LEU A 490 -17.86 0.56 9.18
N VAL A 491 -18.90 0.59 10.00
CA VAL A 491 -18.86 0.34 11.44
C VAL A 491 -19.74 -0.86 11.74
N ALA A 492 -19.14 -2.03 11.99
CA ALA A 492 -19.85 -3.31 12.07
C ALA A 492 -19.56 -4.12 13.34
N ASP A 493 -20.56 -4.75 13.94
CA ASP A 493 -20.40 -5.71 15.07
C ASP A 493 -19.67 -5.16 16.31
N ASN A 494 -19.57 -3.84 16.49
CA ASN A 494 -18.86 -3.27 17.65
C ASN A 494 -19.73 -3.33 18.92
N THR A 495 -19.10 -3.52 20.07
CA THR A 495 -19.74 -3.43 21.38
C THR A 495 -19.32 -2.13 22.04
N VAL A 496 -20.24 -1.18 22.12
CA VAL A 496 -20.01 0.20 22.56
C VAL A 496 -20.85 0.48 23.81
N VAL A 497 -20.23 0.58 24.98
CA VAL A 497 -20.93 0.52 26.28
C VAL A 497 -20.44 1.58 27.25
N ASN A 498 -21.34 2.24 27.99
CA ASN A 498 -20.96 3.14 29.10
C ASN A 498 -19.96 4.23 28.68
N ASN A 499 -20.23 4.90 27.56
CA ASN A 499 -19.50 6.10 27.14
C ASN A 499 -20.29 7.35 27.58
N GLY A 500 -19.71 8.54 27.45
CA GLY A 500 -20.34 9.78 27.89
C GLY A 500 -21.44 10.28 26.94
N ARG A 501 -21.15 11.32 26.16
CA ARG A 501 -22.13 12.00 25.30
C ARG A 501 -22.68 11.13 24.17
N PHE A 502 -21.84 10.30 23.55
CA PHE A 502 -22.24 9.47 22.41
C PHE A 502 -21.76 8.02 22.53
N GLY A 503 -22.56 7.08 22.04
CA GLY A 503 -22.09 5.74 21.72
C GLY A 503 -21.34 5.76 20.39
N ILE A 504 -22.08 5.97 19.30
CA ILE A 504 -21.55 6.20 17.95
C ILE A 504 -22.06 7.56 17.47
N ASP A 505 -21.15 8.46 17.12
CA ASP A 505 -21.45 9.80 16.59
C ASP A 505 -20.97 9.93 15.14
N VAL A 506 -21.85 10.38 14.26
CA VAL A 506 -21.59 10.52 12.83
C VAL A 506 -22.09 11.90 12.37
N GLU A 507 -21.16 12.78 11.99
CA GLU A 507 -21.45 14.16 11.62
C GLU A 507 -20.76 14.57 10.32
N GLY A 508 -21.51 15.10 9.36
CA GLY A 508 -20.95 15.70 8.14
C GLY A 508 -20.17 14.73 7.24
N THR A 509 -20.57 13.46 7.19
CA THR A 509 -19.99 12.42 6.32
C THR A 509 -21.08 11.71 5.50
N ASN A 510 -20.69 11.12 4.38
CA ASN A 510 -21.60 10.53 3.40
C ASN A 510 -21.25 9.06 3.16
N GLU A 511 -22.20 8.25 2.67
CA GLU A 511 -21.96 6.85 2.28
C GLU A 511 -21.29 6.05 3.40
N ILE A 512 -22.02 5.87 4.51
CA ILE A 512 -21.55 5.18 5.72
C ILE A 512 -22.49 4.03 6.08
N TRP A 513 -21.93 2.90 6.50
CA TRP A 513 -22.69 1.73 6.94
C TRP A 513 -22.51 1.52 8.45
N LEU A 514 -23.61 1.44 9.19
CA LEU A 514 -23.64 1.06 10.60
C LEU A 514 -24.45 -0.25 10.71
N GLU A 515 -23.78 -1.37 10.99
CA GLU A 515 -24.38 -2.72 10.97
C GLU A 515 -24.14 -3.49 12.28
N GLY A 516 -25.16 -4.11 12.85
CA GLY A 516 -25.01 -5.11 13.92
C GLY A 516 -24.40 -4.60 15.25
N ASN A 517 -24.16 -3.30 15.39
CA ASN A 517 -23.49 -2.74 16.56
C ASN A 517 -24.39 -2.84 17.81
N ARG A 518 -23.77 -3.04 18.97
CA ARG A 518 -24.43 -3.09 20.28
C ARG A 518 -24.04 -1.86 21.07
N VAL A 519 -24.95 -0.90 21.18
CA VAL A 519 -24.69 0.41 21.81
C VAL A 519 -25.54 0.56 23.07
N SER A 520 -24.95 0.83 24.23
CA SER A 520 -25.78 0.97 25.44
C SER A 520 -25.13 1.81 26.53
N TYR A 521 -25.98 2.35 27.41
CA TYR A 521 -25.57 3.08 28.60
C TYR A 521 -24.75 4.34 28.32
N SER A 522 -24.97 5.05 27.21
CA SER A 522 -24.42 6.41 27.05
C SER A 522 -25.00 7.34 28.13
N GLN A 523 -24.16 7.89 29.01
CA GLN A 523 -24.60 8.60 30.23
C GLN A 523 -24.68 10.13 30.11
N GLY A 524 -24.19 10.72 29.02
CA GLY A 524 -24.15 12.16 28.84
C GLY A 524 -23.03 12.85 29.61
N PHE A 525 -23.05 14.18 29.61
CA PHE A 525 -22.10 15.02 30.33
C PHE A 525 -22.62 15.46 31.69
N TRP A 526 -21.74 15.42 32.70
CA TRP A 526 -22.03 15.79 34.08
C TRP A 526 -21.06 16.86 34.56
N GLY A 527 -21.32 18.13 34.20
CA GLY A 527 -20.51 19.26 34.64
C GLY A 527 -21.03 20.61 34.14
N THR A 528 -20.69 21.69 34.86
CA THR A 528 -21.04 23.07 34.51
C THR A 528 -20.10 23.71 33.48
N ALA A 529 -19.05 22.99 33.06
CA ALA A 529 -17.97 23.51 32.20
C ALA A 529 -18.22 23.35 30.69
N THR A 530 -19.23 22.60 30.26
CA THR A 530 -19.56 22.41 28.83
C THR A 530 -20.58 23.45 28.35
N PRO A 531 -20.32 24.16 27.23
CA PRO A 531 -21.34 24.99 26.58
C PRO A 531 -22.62 24.20 26.31
N GLY A 532 -23.75 24.68 26.83
CA GLY A 532 -25.06 24.01 26.75
C GLY A 532 -25.46 23.17 27.97
N GLY A 533 -24.65 23.09 29.02
CA GLY A 533 -25.04 22.49 30.31
C GLY A 533 -25.15 20.96 30.28
N LYS A 534 -26.08 20.39 31.08
CA LYS A 534 -26.27 18.94 31.21
C LYS A 534 -26.90 18.35 29.95
N GLN A 535 -26.08 17.71 29.11
CA GLN A 535 -26.52 17.05 27.88
C GLN A 535 -26.67 15.53 28.12
N PRO A 536 -27.77 14.88 27.68
CA PRO A 536 -27.96 13.44 27.84
C PRO A 536 -27.05 12.63 26.91
N GLY A 537 -26.85 11.35 27.20
CA GLY A 537 -26.05 10.45 26.35
C GLY A 537 -26.90 9.82 25.25
N LEU A 538 -26.45 9.93 24.00
CA LEU A 538 -27.11 9.34 22.84
C LEU A 538 -26.48 8.00 22.46
N GLY A 539 -27.29 7.07 21.92
CA GLY A 539 -26.79 5.79 21.42
C GLY A 539 -26.04 5.95 20.09
N ILE A 540 -26.77 5.91 18.98
CA ILE A 540 -26.28 6.31 17.64
C ILE A 540 -26.81 7.70 17.31
N ASN A 541 -25.93 8.62 16.91
CA ASN A 541 -26.26 9.98 16.49
C ASN A 541 -25.83 10.24 15.04
N LEU A 542 -26.74 10.77 14.22
CA LEU A 542 -26.58 11.01 12.79
C LEU A 542 -26.96 12.47 12.46
N VAL A 543 -25.98 13.30 12.10
CA VAL A 543 -26.19 14.73 11.85
C VAL A 543 -25.57 15.16 10.52
N SER A 544 -26.37 15.76 9.64
CA SER A 544 -25.94 16.19 8.30
C SER A 544 -25.23 15.08 7.51
N VAL A 545 -25.75 13.85 7.60
CA VAL A 545 -25.26 12.66 6.87
C VAL A 545 -26.14 12.38 5.65
N ASN A 546 -25.56 11.80 4.60
CA ASN A 546 -26.28 11.43 3.37
C ASN A 546 -25.85 10.03 2.88
N LYS A 547 -26.77 9.24 2.32
CA LYS A 547 -26.52 7.84 1.92
C LYS A 547 -26.01 6.94 3.06
N ALA A 548 -26.35 7.25 4.30
CA ALA A 548 -26.10 6.35 5.43
C ALA A 548 -27.02 5.13 5.34
N THR A 549 -26.49 3.94 5.62
CA THR A 549 -27.26 2.69 5.75
C THR A 549 -27.07 2.15 7.17
N VAL A 550 -28.14 2.19 7.97
CA VAL A 550 -28.10 1.88 9.41
C VAL A 550 -29.10 0.78 9.71
N PHE A 551 -28.61 -0.43 9.97
CA PHE A 551 -29.44 -1.63 10.10
C PHE A 551 -28.92 -2.66 11.10
N ASP A 552 -29.84 -3.46 11.64
CA ASP A 552 -29.61 -4.53 12.64
C ASP A 552 -28.82 -4.11 13.90
N ASN A 553 -28.66 -2.81 14.15
CA ASN A 553 -28.05 -2.29 15.37
C ASN A 553 -28.99 -2.48 16.56
N ARG A 554 -28.42 -2.71 17.74
CA ARG A 554 -29.14 -2.85 19.01
C ARG A 554 -28.70 -1.75 19.95
N MET A 555 -29.57 -0.78 20.20
CA MET A 555 -29.30 0.34 21.09
C MET A 555 -30.27 0.29 22.27
N ARG A 556 -29.81 0.47 23.51
CA ARG A 556 -30.70 0.45 24.69
C ARG A 556 -30.15 1.21 25.88
N ALA A 557 -31.04 1.61 26.78
CA ALA A 557 -30.71 2.20 28.07
C ALA A 557 -29.71 3.38 27.99
N ASN A 558 -29.71 4.12 26.88
CA ASN A 558 -29.01 5.39 26.78
C ASN A 558 -29.82 6.46 27.55
N SER A 559 -29.15 7.45 28.12
CA SER A 559 -29.81 8.44 29.00
C SER A 559 -30.58 9.53 28.24
N GLY A 560 -30.38 9.62 26.92
CA GLY A 560 -31.21 10.34 25.95
C GLY A 560 -31.79 9.38 24.93
N THR A 561 -31.83 9.79 23.66
CA THR A 561 -32.31 8.95 22.56
C THR A 561 -31.31 7.85 22.19
N ASP A 562 -31.79 6.62 22.00
CA ASP A 562 -30.96 5.51 21.54
C ASP A 562 -30.55 5.65 20.07
N LEU A 563 -31.44 6.17 19.21
CA LEU A 563 -31.16 6.50 17.81
C LEU A 563 -31.65 7.91 17.47
N ASN A 564 -30.72 8.83 17.20
CA ASN A 564 -31.01 10.21 16.85
C ASN A 564 -30.55 10.53 15.43
N TRP A 565 -31.46 10.98 14.57
CA TRP A 565 -31.21 11.46 13.22
C TRP A 565 -31.85 12.83 13.00
N ASP A 566 -31.11 13.76 12.40
CA ASP A 566 -31.59 15.12 12.13
C ASP A 566 -32.60 15.25 10.97
N GLY A 567 -32.99 14.12 10.36
CA GLY A 567 -33.97 14.07 9.26
C GLY A 567 -33.45 14.59 7.92
N LYS A 568 -32.15 14.87 7.79
CA LYS A 568 -31.53 15.30 6.52
C LYS A 568 -30.88 14.12 5.80
N GLY A 569 -30.76 14.26 4.48
CA GLY A 569 -30.09 13.29 3.60
C GLY A 569 -30.97 12.10 3.21
N ASP A 570 -30.60 11.46 2.10
CA ASP A 570 -31.21 10.23 1.61
C ASP A 570 -30.58 9.04 2.36
N ASN A 571 -31.12 8.72 3.54
CA ASN A 571 -30.57 7.72 4.45
C ASN A 571 -31.54 6.55 4.64
N ARG A 572 -31.00 5.33 4.64
CA ARG A 572 -31.74 4.09 4.86
C ARG A 572 -31.54 3.63 6.31
N ILE A 573 -32.54 3.88 7.15
CA ILE A 573 -32.56 3.47 8.55
C ILE A 573 -33.67 2.43 8.73
N GLU A 574 -33.32 1.17 8.97
CA GLU A 574 -34.27 0.07 9.06
C GLU A 574 -33.79 -1.03 10.01
N THR A 575 -34.71 -1.92 10.44
CA THR A 575 -34.45 -3.12 11.27
C THR A 575 -33.69 -2.96 12.60
N ASN A 576 -33.29 -1.74 12.97
CA ASN A 576 -32.65 -1.45 14.25
C ASN A 576 -33.61 -1.67 15.43
N ALA A 577 -33.10 -2.28 16.50
CA ALA A 577 -33.81 -2.50 17.75
C ALA A 577 -33.40 -1.44 18.78
N CYS A 578 -34.35 -0.63 19.23
CA CYS A 578 -34.11 0.42 20.23
C CYS A 578 -35.34 0.83 21.05
N ASP A 579 -35.09 1.33 22.27
CA ASP A 579 -36.14 1.78 23.18
C ASP A 579 -36.73 3.13 22.72
N THR A 580 -35.87 4.02 22.19
CA THR A 580 -36.21 5.38 21.74
C THR A 580 -35.54 5.80 20.42
N ALA A 581 -36.29 6.45 19.52
CA ALA A 581 -35.74 7.09 18.31
C ALA A 581 -36.32 8.48 18.04
N ILE A 582 -35.51 9.28 17.33
CA ILE A 582 -35.90 10.52 16.66
C ILE A 582 -35.36 10.42 15.22
N PRO A 583 -36.20 10.46 14.18
CA PRO A 583 -37.67 10.37 14.21
C PRO A 583 -38.18 9.03 14.78
N ALA A 584 -39.45 8.99 15.21
CA ALA A 584 -39.99 7.91 16.05
C ALA A 584 -40.12 6.54 15.35
N ASP A 585 -40.02 6.50 14.03
CA ASP A 585 -40.05 5.31 13.17
C ASP A 585 -38.67 4.67 12.94
N GLY A 586 -37.58 5.28 13.41
CA GLY A 586 -36.21 4.75 13.30
C GLY A 586 -35.96 3.44 14.06
N CYS A 587 -36.79 3.10 15.06
CA CYS A 587 -36.74 1.82 15.78
C CYS A 587 -37.85 0.87 15.31
N LYS A 588 -37.52 -0.40 15.15
CA LYS A 588 -38.49 -1.49 15.37
C LYS A 588 -38.36 -1.94 16.83
N ARG A 589 -39.44 -1.82 17.60
CA ARG A 589 -39.53 -2.29 18.99
C ARG A 589 -39.61 -3.81 19.07
#